data_AF-A0A238YA28-F1
#
_entry.id   AF-A0A238YA28-F1
#
_cell.length_a   1.000
_cell.length_b   1.000
_cell.length_c   1.000
_cell.angle_alpha   90.00
_cell.angle_beta   90.00
_cell.angle_gamma   90.00
#
_symmetry.space_group_name_H-M   'P 1'
#
loop_
_entity.id
_entity.type
_entity.pdbx_description
1 polymer ?
#
loop_
_entity_poly.entity_id
_entity_poly.type
_entity_poly.pdbx_seq_one_letter_code
_entity_poly.pdbx_strand_id
1 'polypeptide(L)'
;MKNLFIVFTVMIMPIFANAQSFNPSQQVLLHGTVMGIDEKAPQLVQLPTMKPIVTLNHVEKAKAKLAREEQKLIKIARKAWDKEDDLKKEQDQLKTLENASQNNNDADHQKKIEALKKQIAKSQEKVNQAKIEVELESKKVEDLEKAIDDAKYTRHD
;
A
#
# COMPACT_ATOMS: atom_id res chain seq x y z
N MET A 1 -6.02 21.85 -5.29
CA MET A 1 -5.69 20.44 -4.94
C MET A 1 -6.70 19.40 -5.44
N LYS A 2 -7.61 19.71 -6.38
CA LYS A 2 -8.53 18.72 -6.98
C LYS A 2 -7.97 18.05 -8.24
N ASN A 3 -7.03 18.69 -8.93
CA ASN A 3 -6.49 18.20 -10.21
C ASN A 3 -5.28 17.26 -10.06
N LEU A 4 -4.68 17.16 -8.87
CA LEU A 4 -3.51 16.29 -8.63
C LEU A 4 -3.90 14.82 -8.51
N PHE A 5 -5.09 14.52 -7.97
CA PHE A 5 -5.58 13.15 -7.79
C PHE A 5 -5.92 12.44 -9.12
N ILE A 6 -6.35 13.19 -10.13
CA ILE A 6 -6.70 12.62 -11.44
C ILE A 6 -5.44 12.26 -12.24
N VAL A 7 -4.35 13.02 -12.08
CA VAL A 7 -3.09 12.77 -12.78
C VAL A 7 -2.42 11.49 -12.28
N PHE A 8 -2.49 11.20 -10.98
CA PHE A 8 -1.91 9.97 -10.42
C PHE A 8 -2.60 8.69 -10.91
N THR A 9 -3.92 8.72 -11.13
CA THR A 9 -4.68 7.54 -11.57
C THR A 9 -4.38 7.16 -13.02
N VAL A 10 -4.03 8.12 -13.88
CA VAL A 10 -3.75 7.87 -15.31
C VAL A 10 -2.34 7.32 -15.54
N MET A 11 -1.39 7.58 -14.62
CA MET A 11 0.02 7.20 -14.82
C MET A 11 0.33 5.73 -14.49
N ILE A 12 -0.52 5.04 -13.73
CA ILE A 12 -0.24 3.68 -13.22
C ILE A 12 -0.82 2.59 -14.14
N MET A 13 -1.60 2.96 -15.17
CA MET A 13 -2.35 2.00 -15.97
C MET A 13 -1.55 1.16 -17.00
N PRO A 14 -0.30 1.48 -17.44
CA PRO A 14 0.34 0.66 -18.49
C PRO A 14 1.32 -0.43 -18.02
N ILE A 15 1.43 -0.77 -16.73
CA ILE A 15 2.52 -1.67 -16.24
C ILE A 15 2.13 -3.16 -16.18
N PHE A 16 0.89 -3.56 -16.52
CA PHE A 16 0.46 -4.97 -16.40
C PHE A 16 0.63 -5.82 -17.68
N ALA A 17 1.42 -5.40 -18.67
CA ALA A 17 1.49 -6.10 -19.97
C ALA A 17 2.57 -7.19 -20.13
N ASN A 18 3.46 -7.47 -19.17
CA ASN A 18 4.50 -8.50 -19.37
C ASN A 18 4.84 -9.28 -18.09
N ALA A 19 4.10 -10.35 -17.82
CA ALA A 19 4.50 -11.37 -16.84
C ALA A 19 4.21 -12.78 -17.40
N GLN A 20 4.81 -13.12 -18.54
CA GLN A 20 4.86 -14.49 -19.04
C GLN A 20 6.18 -14.73 -19.78
N SER A 21 7.14 -15.34 -19.08
CA SER A 21 8.05 -16.36 -19.64
C SER A 21 9.03 -16.83 -18.56
N PHE A 22 8.62 -17.83 -17.79
CA PHE A 22 9.56 -18.66 -17.05
C PHE A 22 9.39 -20.10 -17.56
N ASN A 23 10.40 -20.60 -18.27
CA ASN A 23 10.40 -21.95 -18.85
C ASN A 23 11.61 -22.73 -18.27
N PRO A 24 11.41 -23.63 -17.29
CA PRO A 24 12.49 -24.31 -16.58
C PRO A 24 12.96 -25.61 -17.27
N SER A 25 12.87 -25.70 -18.59
CA SER A 25 13.18 -26.94 -19.35
C SER A 25 14.43 -26.83 -20.23
N GLN A 26 15.58 -26.53 -19.61
CA GLN A 26 16.89 -26.84 -20.19
C GLN A 26 17.80 -27.45 -19.12
N GLN A 27 17.41 -28.65 -18.67
CA GLN A 27 18.36 -29.60 -18.09
C GLN A 27 19.18 -30.18 -19.26
N VAL A 28 20.36 -29.64 -19.48
CA VAL A 28 21.35 -30.24 -20.37
C VAL A 28 22.02 -31.39 -19.62
N LEU A 29 21.58 -32.59 -19.96
CA LEU A 29 22.32 -33.84 -19.82
C LEU A 29 23.65 -33.73 -20.56
N LEU A 30 24.78 -33.91 -19.87
CA LEU A 30 26.00 -34.42 -20.51
C LEU A 30 26.59 -35.55 -19.65
N HIS A 31 26.40 -36.76 -20.15
CA HIS A 31 27.10 -37.97 -19.72
C HIS A 31 28.54 -37.92 -20.25
N GLY A 32 29.54 -38.20 -19.41
CA GLY A 32 30.94 -38.31 -19.84
C GLY A 32 31.84 -38.88 -18.76
N THR A 33 32.23 -40.14 -18.93
CA THR A 33 33.01 -40.97 -18.02
C THR A 33 34.53 -40.71 -18.13
N VAL A 34 35.23 -40.81 -16.98
CA VAL A 34 36.68 -41.12 -16.75
C VAL A 34 37.75 -40.22 -17.36
N MET A 35 38.48 -39.48 -16.51
CA MET A 35 39.94 -39.65 -16.27
C MET A 35 40.45 -38.66 -15.23
N GLY A 36 41.25 -39.15 -14.28
CA GLY A 36 41.88 -38.35 -13.24
C GLY A 36 42.96 -37.42 -13.79
N ILE A 37 42.86 -36.14 -13.45
CA ILE A 37 43.97 -35.20 -13.47
C ILE A 37 43.82 -34.34 -12.21
N ASP A 38 44.87 -34.35 -11.40
CA ASP A 38 45.04 -33.55 -10.20
C ASP A 38 45.22 -32.07 -10.63
N GLU A 39 44.13 -31.30 -10.67
CA GLU A 39 44.17 -29.87 -10.96
C GLU A 39 43.96 -29.08 -9.68
N LYS A 40 45.09 -28.66 -9.09
CA LYS A 40 45.16 -27.63 -8.06
C LYS A 40 44.40 -26.40 -8.56
N ALA A 41 43.25 -26.11 -7.96
CA ALA A 41 42.40 -24.98 -8.35
C ALA A 41 43.23 -23.69 -8.43
N PRO A 42 43.23 -22.96 -9.56
CA PRO A 42 43.95 -21.70 -9.65
C PRO A 42 43.34 -20.72 -8.64
N GLN A 43 44.13 -20.32 -7.63
CA GLN A 43 43.74 -19.27 -6.71
C GLN A 43 43.56 -17.99 -7.53
N LEU A 44 42.30 -17.59 -7.70
CA LEU A 44 41.92 -16.32 -8.28
C LEU A 44 42.60 -15.20 -7.49
N VAL A 45 43.51 -14.49 -8.16
CA VAL A 45 44.11 -13.26 -7.65
C VAL A 45 42.97 -12.28 -7.38
N GLN A 46 42.64 -12.08 -6.11
CA GLN A 46 41.61 -11.14 -5.70
C GLN A 46 42.11 -9.71 -5.99
N LEU A 47 41.60 -9.12 -7.06
CA LEU A 47 41.82 -7.71 -7.38
C LEU A 47 41.26 -6.84 -6.24
N PRO A 48 42.04 -5.95 -5.61
CA PRO A 48 41.64 -5.19 -4.42
C PRO A 48 40.70 -4.00 -4.70
N THR A 49 39.99 -3.97 -5.83
CA THR A 49 39.29 -2.75 -6.30
C THR A 49 37.96 -3.00 -6.99
N MET A 50 37.09 -3.83 -6.42
CA MET A 50 35.65 -3.60 -6.58
C MET A 50 35.02 -3.50 -5.21
N LYS A 51 34.76 -2.24 -4.77
CA LYS A 51 33.82 -2.00 -3.68
C LYS A 51 32.51 -2.72 -4.07
N PRO A 52 32.00 -3.64 -3.24
CA PRO A 52 30.87 -4.47 -3.63
C PRO A 52 29.64 -3.59 -3.89
N ILE A 53 28.80 -4.04 -4.82
CA ILE A 53 27.52 -3.46 -5.26
C ILE A 53 26.47 -3.53 -4.12
N VAL A 54 26.83 -3.10 -2.91
CA VAL A 54 26.02 -3.23 -1.70
C VAL A 54 24.94 -2.15 -1.67
N THR A 55 25.20 -0.98 -2.27
CA THR A 55 24.27 0.17 -2.29
C THR A 55 22.99 -0.08 -3.09
N LEU A 56 23.05 -0.83 -4.19
CA LEU A 56 21.87 -1.21 -4.99
C LEU A 56 20.89 -2.07 -4.17
N ASN A 57 21.40 -3.03 -3.41
CA ASN A 57 20.58 -3.90 -2.56
C ASN A 57 19.83 -3.15 -1.44
N HIS A 58 20.40 -2.08 -0.88
CA HIS A 58 19.74 -1.30 0.17
C HIS A 58 18.61 -0.42 -0.38
N VAL A 59 18.82 0.23 -1.52
CA VAL A 59 17.79 1.05 -2.17
C VAL A 59 16.64 0.18 -2.68
N GLU A 60 16.91 -1.00 -3.24
CA GLU A 60 15.87 -1.93 -3.67
C GLU A 60 15.02 -2.45 -2.49
N LYS A 61 15.67 -2.81 -1.38
CA LYS A 61 14.95 -3.19 -0.15
C LYS A 61 14.11 -2.05 0.41
N ALA A 62 14.62 -0.82 0.39
CA ALA A 62 13.87 0.35 0.85
C ALA A 62 12.66 0.63 -0.06
N LYS A 63 12.81 0.54 -1.38
CA LYS A 63 11.69 0.64 -2.34
C LYS A 63 10.65 -0.45 -2.14
N ALA A 64 11.06 -1.69 -1.89
CA ALA A 64 10.13 -2.78 -1.59
C ALA A 64 9.38 -2.55 -0.27
N LYS A 65 10.02 -1.93 0.73
CA LYS A 65 9.37 -1.53 1.98
C LYS A 65 8.37 -0.40 1.75
N LEU A 66 8.74 0.61 0.95
CA LEU A 66 7.84 1.70 0.57
C LEU A 66 6.57 1.17 -0.10
N ALA A 67 6.71 0.30 -1.11
CA ALA A 67 5.57 -0.29 -1.82
C ALA A 67 4.60 -1.06 -0.89
N ARG A 68 5.12 -1.70 0.16
CA ARG A 68 4.29 -2.40 1.16
C ARG A 68 3.50 -1.42 2.03
N GLU A 69 4.13 -0.34 2.48
CA GLU A 69 3.46 0.68 3.27
C GLU A 69 2.44 1.47 2.44
N GLU A 70 2.72 1.74 1.16
CA GLU A 70 1.74 2.32 0.22
C GLU A 70 0.52 1.41 0.02
N GLN A 71 0.73 0.11 -0.19
CA GLN A 71 -0.39 -0.85 -0.29
C GLN A 71 -1.21 -0.91 0.99
N LYS A 72 -0.54 -0.83 2.14
CA LYS A 72 -1.21 -0.81 3.44
C LYS A 72 -2.01 0.48 3.63
N LEU A 73 -1.45 1.63 3.25
CA LEU A 73 -2.15 2.92 3.23
C LEU A 73 -3.40 2.85 2.35
N ILE A 74 -3.30 2.32 1.13
CA ILE A 74 -4.45 2.13 0.24
C ILE A 74 -5.53 1.27 0.91
N LYS A 75 -5.14 0.20 1.59
CA LYS A 75 -6.08 -0.69 2.29
C LYS A 75 -6.77 0.01 3.46
N ILE A 76 -6.05 0.82 4.24
CA ILE A 76 -6.63 1.60 5.35
C ILE A 76 -7.55 2.70 4.80
N ALA A 77 -7.13 3.40 3.75
CA ALA A 77 -7.92 4.43 3.09
C ALA A 77 -9.24 3.88 2.52
N ARG A 78 -9.22 2.70 1.88
CA ARG A 78 -10.44 2.01 1.43
C ARG A 78 -11.39 1.72 2.59
N LYS A 79 -10.89 1.17 3.70
CA LYS A 79 -11.71 0.93 4.89
C LYS A 79 -12.27 2.23 5.49
N ALA A 80 -11.53 3.33 5.42
CA ALA A 80 -12.02 4.64 5.86
C ALA A 80 -13.16 5.12 4.96
N TRP A 81 -13.04 4.94 3.65
CA TRP A 81 -14.11 5.23 2.67
C TRP A 81 -15.36 4.39 2.89
N ASP A 82 -15.22 3.08 3.13
CA ASP A 82 -16.37 2.20 3.40
C ASP A 82 -17.14 2.69 4.64
N LYS A 83 -16.43 3.09 5.70
CA LYS A 83 -17.04 3.68 6.91
C LYS A 83 -17.74 5.02 6.64
N GLU A 84 -17.20 5.85 5.75
CA GLU A 84 -17.83 7.10 5.35
C GLU A 84 -19.12 6.86 4.54
N ASP A 85 -19.12 5.86 3.66
CA ASP A 85 -20.30 5.47 2.88
C ASP A 85 -21.40 4.93 3.79
N ASP A 86 -21.05 4.09 4.77
CA ASP A 86 -21.99 3.59 5.77
C ASP A 86 -22.59 4.72 6.62
N LEU A 87 -21.77 5.65 7.09
CA LEU A 87 -22.24 6.84 7.81
C LEU A 87 -23.21 7.67 6.96
N LYS A 88 -22.94 7.81 5.66
CA LYS A 88 -23.82 8.54 4.74
C LYS A 88 -25.18 7.85 4.59
N LYS A 89 -25.20 6.52 4.49
CA LYS A 89 -26.45 5.74 4.49
C LYS A 89 -27.24 5.94 5.79
N GLU A 90 -26.58 5.91 6.95
CA GLU A 90 -27.24 6.18 8.24
C GLU A 90 -27.84 7.59 8.29
N GLN A 91 -27.14 8.60 7.76
CA GLN A 91 -27.65 9.98 7.66
C GLN A 91 -28.84 10.10 6.71
N ASP A 92 -28.82 9.41 5.58
CA ASP A 92 -29.93 9.42 4.61
C ASP A 92 -31.17 8.69 5.17
N GLN A 93 -30.96 7.61 5.94
CA GLN A 93 -32.03 6.94 6.69
C GLN A 93 -32.65 7.87 7.74
N LEU A 94 -31.82 8.62 8.48
CA LEU A 94 -32.30 9.60 9.45
C LEU A 94 -33.16 10.68 8.77
N LYS A 95 -32.70 11.27 7.66
CA LYS A 95 -33.48 12.25 6.90
C LYS A 95 -34.81 11.70 6.42
N THR A 96 -34.82 10.46 5.93
CA THR A 96 -36.04 9.79 5.47
C THR A 96 -37.04 9.63 6.63
N LEU A 97 -36.56 9.25 7.82
CA LEU A 97 -37.39 9.11 9.00
C LEU A 97 -37.87 10.44 9.58
N GLU A 98 -37.03 11.47 9.56
CA GLU A 98 -37.42 12.84 9.98
C GLU A 98 -38.50 13.40 9.05
N ASN A 99 -38.35 13.23 7.73
CA ASN A 99 -39.36 13.65 6.75
C ASN A 99 -40.68 12.86 6.91
N ALA A 100 -40.63 11.56 7.21
CA ALA A 100 -41.81 10.74 7.46
C ALA A 100 -42.51 11.11 8.78
N SER A 101 -41.73 11.44 9.82
CA SER A 101 -42.22 11.84 11.14
C SER A 101 -42.90 13.21 11.13
N GLN A 102 -42.58 14.09 10.17
CA GLN A 102 -43.21 15.41 10.07
C GLN A 102 -44.74 15.33 9.85
N ASN A 103 -45.24 14.19 9.35
CA ASN A 103 -46.66 13.93 9.11
C ASN A 103 -47.34 13.10 10.21
N ASN A 104 -46.59 12.53 11.17
CA ASN A 104 -47.15 11.70 12.23
C ASN A 104 -46.29 11.80 13.50
N ASN A 105 -46.85 12.37 14.56
CA ASN A 105 -46.16 12.64 15.82
C ASN A 105 -46.18 11.41 16.74
N ASP A 106 -45.71 10.27 16.22
CA ASP A 106 -45.70 8.99 16.93
C ASP A 106 -44.46 8.89 17.84
N ALA A 107 -44.69 8.53 19.12
CA ALA A 107 -43.64 8.43 20.13
C ALA A 107 -42.59 7.34 19.79
N ASP A 108 -43.01 6.28 19.09
CA ASP A 108 -42.08 5.24 18.65
C ASP A 108 -41.19 5.71 17.48
N HIS A 109 -41.67 6.64 16.65
CA HIS A 109 -40.87 7.27 15.62
C HIS A 109 -39.78 8.17 16.20
N GLN A 110 -40.10 8.97 17.23
CA GLN A 110 -39.11 9.82 17.91
C GLN A 110 -38.00 8.98 18.57
N LYS A 111 -38.33 7.86 19.22
CA LYS A 111 -37.32 6.96 19.80
C LYS A 111 -36.37 6.38 18.74
N LYS A 112 -36.87 6.02 17.56
CA LYS A 112 -36.04 5.53 16.45
C LYS A 112 -35.09 6.61 15.92
N ILE A 113 -35.56 7.85 15.81
CA ILE A 113 -34.74 9.00 15.40
C ILE A 113 -33.60 9.24 16.41
N GLU A 114 -33.90 9.23 17.71
CA GLU A 114 -32.86 9.39 18.74
C GLU A 114 -31.83 8.24 18.73
N ALA A 115 -32.29 7.00 18.55
CA ALA A 115 -31.41 5.84 18.45
C ALA A 115 -30.45 5.96 17.26
N LEU A 116 -30.96 6.36 16.09
CA LEU A 116 -30.15 6.59 14.89
C LEU A 116 -29.18 7.76 15.06
N LYS A 117 -29.58 8.87 15.68
CA LYS A 117 -28.66 9.98 15.99
C LYS A 117 -27.49 9.53 16.86
N LYS A 118 -27.74 8.67 17.85
CA LYS A 118 -26.68 8.07 18.68
C LYS A 118 -25.78 7.14 17.89
N GLN A 119 -26.32 6.36 16.94
CA GLN A 119 -25.52 5.50 16.07
C GLN A 119 -24.64 6.33 15.13
N ILE A 120 -25.20 7.35 14.47
CA ILE A 120 -24.47 8.29 13.61
C ILE A 120 -23.32 8.95 14.37
N ALA A 121 -23.53 9.38 15.61
CA ALA A 121 -22.47 9.96 16.43
C ALA A 121 -21.30 8.98 16.65
N LYS A 122 -21.60 7.70 16.95
CA LYS A 122 -20.59 6.65 17.09
C LYS A 122 -19.89 6.33 15.76
N SER A 123 -20.64 6.29 14.66
CA SER A 123 -20.10 6.04 13.32
C SER A 123 -19.19 7.18 12.88
N GLN A 124 -19.55 8.44 13.17
CA GLN A 124 -18.72 9.62 12.93
C GLN A 124 -17.39 9.57 13.70
N GLU A 125 -17.42 9.14 14.96
CA GLU A 125 -16.20 8.95 15.76
C GLU A 125 -15.27 7.91 15.13
N LYS A 126 -15.82 6.78 14.66
CA LYS A 126 -15.05 5.73 13.96
C LYS A 126 -14.46 6.21 12.64
N VAL A 127 -15.17 7.07 11.91
CA VAL A 127 -14.67 7.71 10.68
C VAL A 127 -13.51 8.64 11.01
N ASN A 128 -13.65 9.46 12.06
CA ASN A 128 -12.58 10.38 12.48
C ASN A 128 -11.31 9.62 12.91
N GLN A 129 -11.47 8.53 13.68
CA GLN A 129 -10.34 7.66 14.02
C GLN A 129 -9.67 7.06 12.78
N ALA A 130 -10.46 6.58 11.81
CA ALA A 130 -9.92 6.04 10.56
C ALA A 130 -9.16 7.10 9.74
N LYS A 131 -9.63 8.36 9.72
CA LYS A 131 -8.92 9.47 9.07
C LYS A 131 -7.58 9.76 9.71
N ILE A 132 -7.52 9.78 11.04
CA ILE A 132 -6.28 9.97 11.78
C ILE A 132 -5.28 8.85 11.45
N GLU A 133 -5.75 7.60 11.37
CA GLU A 133 -4.91 6.46 11.00
C GLU A 133 -4.37 6.58 9.57
N VAL A 134 -5.21 7.00 8.61
CA VAL A 134 -4.78 7.27 7.24
C VAL A 134 -3.73 8.38 7.19
N GLU A 135 -3.95 9.49 7.91
CA GLU A 135 -3.00 10.61 7.95
C GLU A 135 -1.63 10.19 8.54
N LEU A 136 -1.66 9.44 9.64
CA LEU A 136 -0.45 8.93 10.29
C LEU A 136 0.34 8.00 9.35
N GLU A 137 -0.35 7.08 8.68
CA GLU A 137 0.30 6.16 7.75
C GLU A 137 0.80 6.89 6.49
N SER A 138 0.11 7.94 6.05
CA SER A 138 0.54 8.77 4.92
C SER A 138 1.84 9.50 5.22
N LYS A 139 1.99 10.04 6.44
CA LYS A 139 3.25 10.66 6.89
C LYS A 139 4.41 9.66 6.89
N LYS A 140 4.18 8.41 7.32
CA LYS A 140 5.23 7.38 7.28
C LYS A 140 5.68 7.06 5.85
N VAL A 141 4.75 7.00 4.91
CA VAL A 141 5.09 6.79 3.49
C VAL A 141 5.93 7.96 2.99
N GLU A 142 5.51 9.20 3.25
CA GLU A 142 6.26 10.41 2.87
C GLU A 142 7.67 10.45 3.48
N ASP A 143 7.82 10.07 4.76
CA ASP A 143 9.13 9.99 5.42
C ASP A 143 10.03 8.91 4.78
N LEU A 144 9.45 7.77 4.39
CA LEU A 144 10.19 6.71 3.69
C LEU A 144 10.60 7.12 2.27
N GLU A 145 9.76 7.86 1.54
CA GLU A 145 10.10 8.42 0.24
C GLU A 145 11.28 9.38 0.35
N LYS A 146 11.22 10.33 1.29
CA LYS A 146 12.32 11.26 1.56
C LYS A 146 13.61 10.53 1.92
N ALA A 147 13.55 9.54 2.81
CA ALA A 147 14.72 8.76 3.20
C ALA A 147 15.34 7.99 2.02
N ILE A 148 14.52 7.47 1.09
CA ILE A 148 15.00 6.81 -0.13
C ILE A 148 15.66 7.82 -1.07
N ASP A 149 15.07 9.00 -1.23
CA ASP A 149 15.63 10.05 -2.07
C ASP A 149 16.95 10.58 -1.51
N ASP A 150 17.03 10.88 -0.21
CA ASP A 150 18.26 11.28 0.46
C ASP A 150 19.37 10.22 0.33
N ALA A 151 19.01 8.93 0.43
CA ALA A 151 19.94 7.81 0.25
C ALA A 151 20.44 7.64 -1.19
N LYS A 152 19.72 8.16 -2.21
CA LYS A 152 20.22 8.18 -3.60
C LYS A 152 21.32 9.22 -3.80
N TYR A 153 21.28 10.34 -3.07
CA TYR A 153 22.20 11.46 -3.26
C TYR A 153 23.37 11.46 -2.26
N THR A 154 23.25 10.74 -1.15
CA THR A 154 24.37 10.50 -0.23
C THR A 154 25.23 9.33 -0.74
N ARG A 155 26.31 9.65 -1.47
CA ARG A 155 27.44 8.71 -1.57
C ARG A 155 28.02 8.59 -0.17
N HIS A 156 27.91 7.42 0.45
CA HIS A 156 28.76 7.09 1.60
C HIS A 156 30.22 7.06 1.10
N ASP A 157 30.99 8.08 1.49
CA ASP A 157 32.46 8.13 1.32
C ASP A 157 33.14 7.03 2.17
#